data_AF-A0A0Z8GJQ4-F1
#
_entry.id   AF-A0A0Z8GJQ4-F1
#
_cell.length_a   1.000
_cell.length_b   1.000
_cell.length_c   1.000
_cell.angle_alpha   90.00
_cell.angle_beta   90.00
_cell.angle_gamma   90.00
#
_symmetry.space_group_name_H-M   'P 1'
#
loop_
_entity.id
_entity.type
_entity.pdbx_description
1 polymer ?
#
loop_
_entity_poly.entity_id
_entity_poly.type
_entity_poly.pdbx_seq_one_letter_code
_entity_poly.pdbx_strand_id
1 'polypeptide(L)'
;MPRKKNSLKHDIFVAATKNVTNNTSRTSYKRSATRFSKWAKVNDIKRISDITEEVIQQYHDDLQQDPKGYTAATIHTYLAPIAKASGINLNRIKKQKRTSDKIIRGRQQEANSQGKRQELNSRFSRIVQFQKVVGIRRNELKNLTGKDLKFDKHGNCYIHVKRGKGGKKQLQYILPKDVEIVRRTFAGIGENEPVFSDKEMNNQINLHALRAQHARDSYFFYLEKIQANPKMRHALSHLLITRWVEGHQKLKNESQSKYERQRKNFIYELRDESYILRGTNKAKALNSGMPIVYNRLALMAVSVLNLSHWRLSVTVTNYIL
;
A
#
# COMPACT_ATOMS: atom_id res chain seq x y z
N MET A 1 35.40 33.24 -13.40
CA MET A 1 35.52 32.01 -12.57
C MET A 1 34.62 30.93 -13.14
N PRO A 2 35.14 29.77 -13.57
CA PRO A 2 34.28 28.66 -13.99
C PRO A 2 33.45 28.19 -12.77
N ARG A 3 32.13 28.08 -12.94
CA ARG A 3 31.22 27.57 -11.88
C ARG A 3 31.76 26.25 -11.34
N LYS A 4 31.96 26.14 -10.03
CA LYS A 4 32.28 24.87 -9.36
C LYS A 4 31.27 23.82 -9.84
N LYS A 5 31.78 22.78 -10.49
CA LYS A 5 30.97 21.69 -11.03
C LYS A 5 30.26 20.99 -9.89
N ASN A 6 28.95 20.76 -10.05
CA ASN A 6 28.17 20.05 -9.06
C ASN A 6 28.66 18.60 -8.93
N SER A 7 28.48 18.03 -7.74
CA SER A 7 28.75 16.60 -7.52
C SER A 7 27.75 15.72 -8.28
N LEU A 8 28.19 14.55 -8.76
CA LEU A 8 27.31 13.55 -9.41
C LEU A 8 26.08 13.21 -8.56
N LYS A 9 26.26 13.12 -7.23
CA LYS A 9 25.16 12.95 -6.27
C LYS A 9 24.10 14.04 -6.40
N HIS A 10 24.53 15.30 -6.44
CA HIS A 10 23.64 16.45 -6.53
C HIS A 10 22.89 16.42 -7.86
N ASP A 11 23.59 16.19 -8.97
CA ASP A 11 22.99 16.17 -10.30
C ASP A 11 21.94 15.06 -10.43
N ILE A 12 22.26 13.85 -9.97
CA ILE A 12 21.31 12.72 -9.95
C ILE A 12 20.10 13.07 -9.09
N PHE A 13 20.31 13.63 -7.89
CA PHE A 13 19.22 13.97 -7.00
C PHE A 13 18.28 15.02 -7.62
N VAL A 14 18.83 16.09 -8.22
CA VAL A 14 18.04 17.14 -8.87
C VAL A 14 17.27 16.58 -10.05
N ALA A 15 17.93 15.85 -10.96
CA ALA A 15 17.30 15.24 -12.12
C ALA A 15 16.19 14.24 -11.73
N ALA A 16 16.50 13.32 -10.80
CA ALA A 16 15.56 12.30 -10.36
C ALA A 16 14.39 12.88 -9.56
N THR A 17 14.57 13.98 -8.83
CA THR A 17 13.49 14.59 -8.04
C THR A 17 12.70 15.66 -8.77
N LYS A 18 12.97 15.92 -10.06
CA LYS A 18 12.12 16.76 -10.91
C LYS A 18 10.66 16.28 -10.79
N ASN A 19 9.77 17.21 -10.42
CA ASN A 19 8.34 17.01 -10.18
C ASN A 19 7.98 16.06 -9.02
N VAL A 20 8.90 15.78 -8.10
CA VAL A 20 8.63 14.98 -6.90
C VAL A 20 8.41 15.89 -5.70
N THR A 21 7.15 16.01 -5.26
CA THR A 21 6.73 16.88 -4.15
C THR A 21 6.71 16.18 -2.77
N ASN A 22 6.78 14.85 -2.73
CA ASN A 22 6.76 14.10 -1.46
C ASN A 22 8.15 14.01 -0.81
N ASN A 23 8.28 14.57 0.40
CA ASN A 23 9.51 14.53 1.20
C ASN A 23 10.06 13.12 1.45
N THR A 24 9.20 12.13 1.68
CA THR A 24 9.64 10.74 1.90
C THR A 24 10.32 10.17 0.65
N SER A 25 9.74 10.44 -0.53
CA SER A 25 10.31 10.02 -1.80
C SER A 25 11.65 10.72 -2.07
N ARG A 26 11.72 12.04 -1.79
CA ARG A 26 12.96 12.82 -1.91
C ARG A 26 14.07 12.26 -1.01
N THR A 27 13.78 11.92 0.25
CA THR A 27 14.76 11.31 1.16
C THR A 27 15.28 9.97 0.64
N SER A 28 14.39 9.12 0.11
CA SER A 28 14.78 7.85 -0.52
C SER A 28 15.69 8.05 -1.74
N TYR A 29 15.38 9.06 -2.57
CA TYR A 29 16.16 9.38 -3.77
C TYR A 29 17.54 9.93 -3.38
N LYS A 30 17.61 10.79 -2.36
CA LYS A 30 18.88 11.30 -1.81
C LYS A 30 19.76 10.16 -1.30
N ARG A 31 19.18 9.18 -0.58
CA ARG A 31 19.91 7.99 -0.12
C ARG A 31 20.46 7.18 -1.29
N SER A 32 19.65 6.99 -2.32
CA SER A 32 20.03 6.21 -3.51
C SER A 32 21.13 6.89 -4.32
N ALA A 33 20.99 8.19 -4.58
CA ALA A 33 22.01 9.02 -5.23
C ALA A 33 23.32 9.04 -4.43
N THR A 34 23.24 9.10 -3.09
CA THR A 34 24.42 9.06 -2.22
C THR A 34 25.16 7.73 -2.36
N ARG A 35 24.45 6.60 -2.32
CA ARG A 35 25.06 5.28 -2.47
C ARG A 35 25.70 5.12 -3.84
N PHE A 36 24.96 5.42 -4.91
CA PHE A 36 25.47 5.33 -6.27
C PHE A 36 26.70 6.21 -6.47
N SER A 37 26.71 7.46 -5.97
CA SER A 37 27.85 8.36 -6.12
C SER A 37 29.15 7.82 -5.50
N LYS A 38 29.05 7.00 -4.44
CA LYS A 38 30.22 6.34 -3.85
C LYS A 38 30.76 5.24 -4.75
N TRP A 39 29.85 4.39 -5.26
CA TRP A 39 30.19 3.32 -6.19
C TRP A 39 30.74 3.87 -7.52
N ALA A 40 30.09 4.89 -8.08
CA ALA A 40 30.47 5.57 -9.31
C ALA A 40 31.89 6.16 -9.24
N LYS A 41 32.31 6.68 -8.08
CA LYS A 41 33.67 7.22 -7.88
C LYS A 41 34.76 6.15 -8.06
N VAL A 42 34.50 4.91 -7.64
CA VAL A 42 35.45 3.79 -7.78
C VAL A 42 35.49 3.27 -9.22
N ASN A 43 34.41 3.46 -9.98
CA ASN A 43 34.26 3.01 -11.37
C ASN A 43 34.44 4.14 -12.40
N ASP A 44 35.11 5.23 -12.02
CA ASP A 44 35.40 6.44 -12.82
C ASP A 44 34.20 7.13 -13.51
N ILE A 45 32.98 6.94 -12.98
CA ILE A 45 31.77 7.60 -13.51
C ILE A 45 31.61 8.97 -12.84
N LYS A 46 31.71 10.04 -13.64
CA LYS A 46 31.77 11.42 -13.13
C LYS A 46 30.52 12.24 -13.43
N ARG A 47 29.75 11.89 -14.47
CA ARG A 47 28.56 12.64 -14.93
C ARG A 47 27.40 11.70 -15.23
N ILE A 48 26.19 12.28 -15.28
CA ILE A 48 24.99 11.54 -15.72
C ILE A 48 25.12 11.01 -17.14
N SER A 49 25.78 11.76 -18.04
CA SER A 49 26.04 11.34 -19.43
C SER A 49 26.88 10.09 -19.53
N ASP A 50 27.66 9.77 -18.50
CA ASP A 50 28.53 8.60 -18.46
C ASP A 50 27.75 7.36 -17.95
N ILE A 51 26.48 7.50 -17.55
CA ILE A 51 25.64 6.41 -17.06
C ILE A 51 24.93 5.73 -18.23
N THR A 52 25.47 4.60 -18.69
CA THR A 52 24.89 3.76 -19.74
C THR A 52 24.03 2.62 -19.16
N GLU A 53 23.43 1.79 -20.02
CA GLU A 53 22.68 0.60 -19.60
C GLU A 53 23.60 -0.42 -18.91
N GLU A 54 24.83 -0.55 -19.41
CA GLU A 54 25.90 -1.40 -18.85
C GLU A 54 26.30 -0.92 -17.45
N VAL A 55 26.46 0.39 -17.26
CA VAL A 55 26.77 0.98 -15.95
C VAL A 55 25.67 0.67 -14.93
N ILE A 56 24.39 0.80 -15.34
CA ILE A 56 23.26 0.47 -14.46
C ILE A 56 23.23 -1.04 -14.17
N GLN A 57 23.58 -1.89 -15.14
CA GLN A 57 23.68 -3.33 -14.94
C GLN A 57 24.81 -3.69 -13.95
N GLN A 58 26.00 -3.13 -14.12
CA GLN A 58 27.12 -3.33 -13.18
C GLN A 58 26.76 -2.88 -11.76
N TYR A 59 26.08 -1.73 -11.62
CA TYR A 59 25.61 -1.29 -10.31
C TYR A 59 24.50 -2.18 -9.74
N HIS A 60 23.63 -2.75 -10.57
CA HIS A 60 22.68 -3.78 -10.13
C HIS A 60 23.42 -4.99 -9.54
N ASP A 61 24.48 -5.45 -10.21
CA ASP A 61 25.22 -6.64 -9.81
C ASP A 61 26.04 -6.39 -8.52
N ASP A 62 26.62 -5.19 -8.35
CA ASP A 62 27.20 -4.72 -7.07
C ASP A 62 26.17 -4.74 -5.93
N LEU A 63 24.97 -4.20 -6.18
CA LEU A 63 23.90 -4.18 -5.18
C LEU A 63 23.43 -5.60 -4.79
N GLN A 64 23.54 -6.56 -5.71
CA GLN A 64 23.22 -7.96 -5.46
C GLN A 64 24.28 -8.64 -4.58
N GLN A 65 25.54 -8.24 -4.71
CA GLN A 65 26.67 -8.75 -3.92
C GLN A 65 26.87 -8.01 -2.57
N ASP A 66 26.03 -7.01 -2.26
CA ASP A 66 26.14 -6.30 -0.98
C ASP A 66 26.00 -7.28 0.20
N PRO A 67 26.93 -7.24 1.19
CA PRO A 67 26.91 -8.13 2.36
C PRO A 67 25.59 -8.13 3.15
N LYS A 68 24.78 -7.08 3.02
CA LYS A 68 23.45 -6.99 3.64
C LYS A 68 22.39 -7.84 2.96
N GLY A 69 22.69 -8.48 1.82
CA GLY A 69 21.76 -9.35 1.11
C GLY A 69 20.49 -8.63 0.67
N TYR A 70 20.61 -7.59 -0.17
CA TYR A 70 19.46 -6.79 -0.54
C TYR A 70 18.42 -7.55 -1.36
N THR A 71 17.16 -7.41 -0.95
CA THR A 71 16.02 -7.91 -1.74
C THR A 71 15.90 -7.19 -3.09
N ALA A 72 15.31 -7.85 -4.08
CA ALA A 72 14.99 -7.24 -5.38
C ALA A 72 14.21 -5.90 -5.27
N ALA A 73 13.38 -5.73 -4.24
CA ALA A 73 12.66 -4.48 -4.00
C ALA A 73 13.59 -3.35 -3.50
N THR A 74 14.55 -3.69 -2.64
CA THR A 74 15.59 -2.77 -2.17
C THR A 74 16.51 -2.37 -3.31
N ILE A 75 17.01 -3.34 -4.09
CA ILE A 75 17.85 -3.09 -5.28
C ILE A 75 17.13 -2.15 -6.25
N HIS A 76 15.87 -2.44 -6.59
CA HIS A 76 15.08 -1.57 -7.47
C HIS A 76 14.92 -0.14 -6.91
N THR A 77 14.81 0.01 -5.59
CA THR A 77 14.72 1.34 -4.94
C THR A 77 16.00 2.14 -5.14
N TYR A 78 17.17 1.47 -5.11
CA TYR A 78 18.46 2.10 -5.40
C TYR A 78 18.64 2.44 -6.87
N LEU A 79 18.16 1.59 -7.79
CA LEU A 79 18.31 1.78 -9.24
C LEU A 79 17.37 2.86 -9.80
N ALA A 80 16.13 2.94 -9.31
CA ALA A 80 15.10 3.80 -9.92
C ALA A 80 15.48 5.29 -10.02
N PRO A 81 16.09 5.93 -9.01
CA PRO A 81 16.52 7.33 -9.13
C PRO A 81 17.64 7.52 -10.16
N ILE A 82 18.54 6.55 -10.30
CA ILE A 82 19.68 6.62 -11.22
C ILE A 82 19.19 6.53 -12.66
N ALA A 83 18.37 5.51 -12.93
CA ALA A 83 17.72 5.31 -14.22
C ALA A 83 16.82 6.49 -14.62
N LYS A 84 16.08 7.08 -13.67
CA LYS A 84 15.29 8.29 -13.92
C LYS A 84 16.19 9.48 -14.27
N ALA A 85 17.34 9.64 -13.60
CA ALA A 85 18.26 10.74 -13.86
C ALA A 85 18.95 10.60 -15.22
N SER A 86 19.32 9.39 -15.63
CA SER A 86 19.97 9.11 -16.93
C SER A 86 18.99 8.92 -18.09
N GLY A 87 17.67 8.89 -17.84
CA GLY A 87 16.66 8.66 -18.87
C GLY A 87 16.59 7.21 -19.35
N ILE A 88 17.25 6.28 -18.68
CA ILE A 88 17.28 4.86 -19.06
C ILE A 88 16.08 4.13 -18.46
N ASN A 89 15.38 3.36 -19.28
CA ASN A 89 14.28 2.53 -18.79
C ASN A 89 14.83 1.25 -18.14
N LEU A 90 14.51 1.02 -16.86
CA LEU A 90 14.93 -0.18 -16.13
C LEU A 90 14.45 -1.50 -16.74
N ASN A 91 13.54 -1.50 -17.71
CA ASN A 91 13.17 -2.72 -18.45
C ASN A 91 14.24 -3.20 -19.42
N ARG A 92 15.21 -2.34 -19.76
CA ARG A 92 16.33 -2.69 -20.65
C ARG A 92 17.48 -3.41 -19.92
N ILE A 93 17.54 -3.29 -18.60
CA ILE A 93 18.50 -4.03 -17.78
C ILE A 93 17.96 -5.39 -17.32
N LYS A 94 18.85 -6.37 -17.17
CA LYS A 94 18.57 -7.68 -16.58
C LYS A 94 18.59 -7.56 -15.06
N LYS A 95 17.41 -7.36 -14.47
CA LYS A 95 17.23 -7.22 -13.02
C LYS A 95 16.38 -8.34 -12.42
N GLN A 96 16.60 -8.62 -11.14
CA GLN A 96 15.79 -9.57 -10.40
C GLN A 96 14.29 -9.18 -10.42
N LYS A 97 13.42 -10.15 -10.71
CA LYS A 97 11.96 -9.94 -10.65
C LYS A 97 11.54 -9.78 -9.18
N ARG A 98 10.74 -8.75 -8.91
CA ARG A 98 10.07 -8.56 -7.61
C ARG A 98 8.84 -9.46 -7.58
N THR A 99 8.93 -10.56 -6.88
CA THR A 99 7.84 -11.53 -6.73
C THR A 99 7.25 -11.46 -5.32
N SER A 100 6.01 -11.91 -5.19
CA SER A 100 5.20 -11.76 -3.97
C SER A 100 5.64 -12.67 -2.82
N ASP A 101 6.19 -13.84 -3.13
CA ASP A 101 6.83 -14.79 -2.22
C ASP A 101 8.01 -14.15 -1.48
N LYS A 102 8.71 -13.19 -2.11
CA LYS A 102 9.84 -12.47 -1.51
C LYS A 102 9.43 -11.30 -0.60
N ILE A 103 8.13 -11.07 -0.40
CA ILE A 103 7.64 -10.02 0.52
C ILE A 103 7.74 -10.56 1.95
N ILE A 104 8.85 -10.22 2.63
CA ILE A 104 9.14 -10.63 4.03
C ILE A 104 8.83 -9.54 5.07
N ARG A 105 8.74 -8.27 4.65
CA ARG A 105 8.62 -7.12 5.56
C ARG A 105 7.32 -7.20 6.38
N GLY A 106 7.46 -7.23 7.71
CA GLY A 106 6.35 -7.30 8.64
C GLY A 106 5.67 -8.67 8.71
N ARG A 107 6.27 -9.72 8.11
CA ARG A 107 5.80 -11.11 8.16
C ARG A 107 6.72 -12.02 8.98
N GLN A 108 8.00 -11.67 9.12
CA GLN A 108 8.90 -12.34 10.06
C GLN A 108 8.51 -11.98 11.49
N GLN A 109 8.06 -12.99 12.23
CA GLN A 109 7.61 -12.80 13.60
C GLN A 109 8.73 -12.26 14.50
N GLU A 110 9.97 -12.69 14.32
CA GLU A 110 11.09 -12.33 15.21
C GLU A 110 11.62 -10.90 15.00
N ALA A 111 11.37 -10.30 13.84
CA ALA A 111 11.97 -9.01 13.45
C ALA A 111 11.40 -7.77 14.19
N ASN A 112 10.37 -7.91 15.03
CA ASN A 112 9.73 -6.80 15.75
C ASN A 112 9.34 -7.16 17.19
N SER A 113 10.31 -7.60 17.99
CA SER A 113 10.11 -7.95 19.41
C SER A 113 9.52 -6.81 20.23
N GLN A 114 10.00 -5.57 20.02
CA GLN A 114 9.47 -4.40 20.71
C GLN A 114 7.99 -4.14 20.39
N GLY A 115 7.61 -4.17 19.11
CA GLY A 115 6.22 -3.99 18.70
C GLY A 115 5.29 -5.05 19.25
N LYS A 116 5.74 -6.31 19.35
CA LYS A 116 4.97 -7.40 19.97
C LYS A 116 4.70 -7.15 21.45
N ARG A 117 5.74 -6.79 22.21
CA ARG A 117 5.58 -6.45 23.63
C ARG A 117 4.62 -5.28 23.82
N GLN A 118 4.65 -4.29 22.92
CA GLN A 118 3.71 -3.16 22.96
C GLN A 118 2.29 -3.56 22.58
N GLU A 119 2.08 -4.53 21.69
CA GLU A 119 0.75 -5.02 21.33
C GLU A 119 0.00 -5.65 22.52
N LEU A 120 0.74 -6.24 23.47
CA LEU A 120 0.22 -6.82 24.71
C LEU A 120 0.06 -5.81 25.86
N ASN A 121 0.58 -4.59 25.72
CA ASN A 121 0.54 -3.59 26.77
C ASN A 121 -0.82 -2.88 26.78
N SER A 122 -1.45 -2.79 27.95
CA SER A 122 -2.76 -2.16 28.16
C SER A 122 -2.83 -0.72 27.63
N ARG A 123 -1.73 0.04 27.67
CA ARG A 123 -1.62 1.39 27.11
C ARG A 123 -1.95 1.46 25.61
N PHE A 124 -1.70 0.40 24.85
CA PHE A 124 -1.95 0.36 23.41
C PHE A 124 -3.17 -0.51 23.04
N SER A 125 -3.90 -1.04 24.02
CA SER A 125 -5.05 -1.92 23.80
C SER A 125 -6.10 -1.26 22.90
N ARG A 126 -6.43 0.01 23.14
CA ARG A 126 -7.42 0.77 22.38
C ARG A 126 -7.06 0.89 20.90
N ILE A 127 -5.83 1.29 20.57
CA ILE A 127 -5.37 1.38 19.17
C ILE A 127 -5.28 0.01 18.49
N VAL A 128 -4.90 -1.04 19.23
CA VAL A 128 -4.86 -2.41 18.70
C VAL A 128 -6.26 -2.92 18.38
N GLN A 129 -7.20 -2.81 19.31
CA GLN A 129 -8.60 -3.21 19.13
C GLN A 129 -9.25 -2.46 17.97
N PHE A 130 -9.08 -1.15 17.92
CA PHE A 130 -9.57 -0.32 16.82
C PHE A 130 -8.95 -0.74 15.47
N GLN A 131 -7.64 -0.94 15.42
CA GLN A 131 -6.96 -1.27 14.17
C GLN A 131 -7.35 -2.65 13.63
N LYS A 132 -7.69 -3.61 14.49
CA LYS A 132 -8.20 -4.94 14.09
C LYS A 132 -9.53 -4.86 13.32
N VAL A 133 -10.33 -3.81 13.55
CA VAL A 133 -11.66 -3.66 12.94
C VAL A 133 -11.78 -2.54 11.92
N VAL A 134 -10.82 -1.62 11.86
CA VAL A 134 -10.80 -0.51 10.89
C VAL A 134 -9.71 -0.70 9.84
N GLY A 135 -8.53 -1.15 10.25
CA GLY A 135 -7.43 -1.47 9.33
C GLY A 135 -6.92 -0.29 8.49
N ILE A 136 -6.86 0.95 8.97
CA ILE A 136 -6.28 2.11 8.23
C ILE A 136 -4.76 2.24 8.40
N ARG A 137 -4.08 3.11 7.66
CA ARG A 137 -2.61 3.27 7.77
C ARG A 137 -2.24 4.01 9.05
N ARG A 138 -1.03 3.79 9.56
CA ARG A 138 -0.51 4.49 10.76
C ARG A 138 -0.65 6.02 10.69
N ASN A 139 -0.30 6.62 9.55
CA ASN A 139 -0.45 8.07 9.38
C ASN A 139 -1.92 8.51 9.26
N GLU A 140 -2.82 7.62 8.85
CA GLU A 140 -4.26 7.90 8.80
C GLU A 140 -4.84 7.85 10.22
N LEU A 141 -4.43 6.88 11.05
CA LEU A 141 -4.76 6.82 12.48
C LEU A 141 -4.29 8.08 13.23
N LYS A 142 -3.05 8.52 12.97
CA LYS A 142 -2.48 9.71 13.64
C LYS A 142 -3.30 10.98 13.40
N ASN A 143 -3.92 11.09 12.23
CA ASN A 143 -4.64 12.30 11.81
C ASN A 143 -6.17 12.17 11.97
N LEU A 144 -6.64 11.09 12.60
CA LEU A 144 -8.06 10.83 12.78
C LEU A 144 -8.62 11.73 13.88
N THR A 145 -9.73 12.41 13.61
CA THR A 145 -10.41 13.25 14.62
C THR A 145 -11.84 12.79 14.86
N GLY A 146 -12.47 13.26 15.95
CA GLY A 146 -13.83 12.84 16.34
C GLY A 146 -14.87 12.92 15.20
N LYS A 147 -14.78 13.93 14.34
CA LYS A 147 -15.70 14.10 13.20
C LYS A 147 -15.55 13.08 12.07
N ASP A 148 -14.53 12.22 12.10
CA ASP A 148 -14.24 11.27 11.03
C ASP A 148 -15.04 9.97 11.14
N LEU A 149 -15.69 9.70 12.28
CA LEU A 149 -16.73 8.68 12.38
C LEU A 149 -18.00 9.19 11.69
N LYS A 150 -18.46 8.49 10.66
CA LYS A 150 -19.60 8.89 9.85
C LYS A 150 -20.52 7.70 9.57
N PHE A 151 -21.74 8.04 9.20
CA PHE A 151 -22.77 7.11 8.73
C PHE A 151 -23.26 7.58 7.37
N ASP A 152 -23.45 6.64 6.45
CA ASP A 152 -24.09 6.96 5.18
C ASP A 152 -25.62 7.00 5.33
N LYS A 153 -26.31 7.41 4.26
CA LYS A 153 -27.78 7.48 4.21
C LYS A 153 -28.49 6.14 4.44
N HIS A 154 -27.76 5.02 4.41
CA HIS A 154 -28.27 3.68 4.65
C HIS A 154 -27.90 3.16 6.04
N GLY A 155 -27.32 4.00 6.90
CA GLY A 155 -26.91 3.63 8.26
C GLY A 155 -25.59 2.86 8.32
N ASN A 156 -24.85 2.70 7.22
CA ASN A 156 -23.57 2.02 7.29
C ASN A 156 -22.51 2.92 7.93
N CYS A 157 -21.81 2.38 8.91
CA CYS A 157 -20.70 3.06 9.59
C CYS A 157 -19.43 3.03 8.73
N TYR A 158 -18.74 4.17 8.65
CA TYR A 158 -17.42 4.25 8.04
C TYR A 158 -16.53 5.31 8.70
N ILE A 159 -15.21 5.10 8.57
CA ILE A 159 -14.19 6.08 8.91
C ILE A 159 -13.83 6.90 7.68
N HIS A 160 -14.01 8.22 7.78
CA HIS A 160 -13.68 9.17 6.73
C HIS A 160 -12.20 9.56 6.78
N VAL A 161 -11.38 8.84 6.02
CA VAL A 161 -9.96 9.18 5.85
C VAL A 161 -9.84 10.34 4.86
N LYS A 162 -9.67 11.56 5.41
CA LYS A 162 -9.56 12.80 4.61
C LYS A 162 -8.40 12.77 3.61
N ARG A 163 -7.22 12.32 4.05
CA ARG A 163 -5.98 12.32 3.26
C ARG A 163 -5.15 11.06 3.50
N GLY A 164 -5.47 10.01 2.77
CA GLY A 164 -4.71 8.77 2.74
C GLY A 164 -3.45 8.84 1.87
N LYS A 165 -2.83 7.68 1.66
CA LYS A 165 -1.61 7.56 0.82
C LYS A 165 -1.81 8.18 -0.57
N GLY A 166 -0.91 9.09 -0.95
CA GLY A 166 -0.98 9.80 -2.23
C GLY A 166 -2.03 10.92 -2.26
N GLY A 167 -2.54 11.37 -1.11
CA GLY A 167 -3.55 12.43 -1.03
C GLY A 167 -4.98 11.94 -1.29
N LYS A 168 -5.20 10.63 -1.34
CA LYS A 168 -6.50 10.05 -1.68
C LYS A 168 -7.46 10.10 -0.50
N LYS A 169 -8.68 10.58 -0.73
CA LYS A 169 -9.80 10.39 0.19
C LYS A 169 -10.22 8.91 0.19
N GLN A 170 -10.56 8.39 1.37
CA GLN A 170 -11.03 7.02 1.53
C GLN A 170 -12.20 6.97 2.51
N LEU A 171 -13.22 6.18 2.17
CA LEU A 171 -14.32 5.81 3.07
C LEU A 171 -14.07 4.37 3.51
N GLN A 172 -13.61 4.20 4.74
CA GLN A 172 -13.26 2.89 5.29
C GLN A 172 -14.47 2.33 6.02
N TYR A 173 -15.22 1.46 5.37
CA TYR A 173 -16.44 0.88 5.93
C TYR A 173 -16.11 -0.08 7.08
N ILE A 174 -16.97 -0.07 8.09
CA ILE A 174 -16.88 -0.92 9.27
C ILE A 174 -17.89 -2.06 9.11
N LEU A 175 -17.47 -3.28 9.42
CA LEU A 175 -18.39 -4.42 9.40
C LEU A 175 -19.47 -4.22 10.49
N PRO A 176 -20.72 -4.63 10.27
CA PRO A 176 -21.80 -4.43 11.23
C PRO A 176 -21.47 -4.93 12.65
N LYS A 177 -20.80 -6.08 12.75
CA LYS A 177 -20.38 -6.68 14.03
C LYS A 177 -19.36 -5.84 14.82
N ASP A 178 -18.64 -4.94 14.16
CA ASP A 178 -17.53 -4.19 14.73
C ASP A 178 -17.87 -2.71 15.02
N VAL A 179 -19.09 -2.27 14.65
CA VAL A 179 -19.52 -0.88 14.80
C VAL A 179 -19.44 -0.41 16.25
N GLU A 180 -19.80 -1.25 17.21
CA GLU A 180 -19.80 -0.87 18.62
C GLU A 180 -18.39 -0.62 19.17
N ILE A 181 -17.40 -1.41 18.73
CA ILE A 181 -15.99 -1.19 19.09
C ILE A 181 -15.52 0.18 18.57
N VAL A 182 -15.92 0.52 17.35
CA VAL A 182 -15.59 1.83 16.74
C VAL A 182 -16.28 2.97 17.48
N ARG A 183 -17.59 2.85 17.77
CA ARG A 183 -18.34 3.88 18.51
C ARG A 183 -17.73 4.13 19.89
N ARG A 184 -17.41 3.08 20.64
CA ARG A 184 -16.75 3.19 21.95
C ARG A 184 -15.40 3.88 21.86
N THR A 185 -14.64 3.64 20.80
CA THR A 185 -13.33 4.31 20.60
C THR A 185 -13.47 5.81 20.41
N PHE A 186 -14.58 6.26 19.81
CA PHE A 186 -14.88 7.67 19.54
C PHE A 186 -15.70 8.36 20.65
N ALA A 187 -16.17 7.62 21.65
CA ALA A 187 -16.99 8.17 22.72
C ALA A 187 -16.24 9.28 23.47
N GLY A 188 -16.87 10.44 23.63
CA GLY A 188 -16.31 11.60 24.33
C GLY A 188 -15.22 12.37 23.56
N ILE A 189 -14.93 12.02 22.30
CA ILE A 189 -13.93 12.74 21.48
C ILE A 189 -14.60 13.90 20.74
N GLY A 190 -14.13 15.13 20.98
CA GLY A 190 -14.61 16.31 20.27
C GLY A 190 -14.34 16.27 18.75
N GLU A 191 -15.11 17.02 17.97
CA GLU A 191 -15.08 16.94 16.50
C GLU A 191 -13.68 17.11 15.87
N ASN A 192 -12.90 18.04 16.42
CA ASN A 192 -11.55 18.37 15.97
C ASN A 192 -10.46 17.76 16.85
N GLU A 193 -10.83 17.00 17.86
CA GLU A 193 -9.88 16.36 18.77
C GLU A 193 -9.32 15.07 18.15
N PRO A 194 -8.01 14.80 18.30
CA PRO A 194 -7.42 13.55 17.87
C PRO A 194 -8.05 12.35 18.59
N VAL A 195 -8.41 11.32 17.83
CA VAL A 195 -8.92 10.06 18.42
C VAL A 195 -7.84 9.38 19.24
N PHE A 196 -6.59 9.39 18.77
CA PHE A 196 -5.44 8.80 19.45
C PHE A 196 -4.44 9.88 19.83
N SER A 197 -3.96 9.81 21.07
CA SER A 197 -2.90 10.68 21.55
C SER A 197 -1.56 10.39 20.87
N ASP A 198 -0.65 11.37 20.83
CA ASP A 198 0.72 11.15 20.36
C ASP A 198 1.43 10.06 21.18
N LYS A 199 1.09 9.92 22.46
CA LYS A 199 1.58 8.87 23.36
C LYS A 199 1.14 7.47 22.93
N GLU A 200 -0.11 7.30 22.47
CA GLU A 200 -0.59 6.04 21.90
C GLU A 200 0.05 5.77 20.53
N MET A 201 0.20 6.79 19.69
CA MET A 201 0.74 6.65 18.34
C MET A 201 2.26 6.39 18.31
N ASN A 202 2.98 6.75 19.37
CA ASN A 202 4.41 6.47 19.55
C ASN A 202 4.67 5.01 19.95
N ASN A 203 4.42 4.10 19.01
CA ASN A 203 4.63 2.66 19.17
C ASN A 203 5.22 2.05 17.90
N GLN A 204 5.76 0.84 18.03
CA GLN A 204 6.33 0.03 16.95
C GLN A 204 5.44 -1.17 16.58
N ILE A 205 4.18 -1.18 17.03
CA ILE A 205 3.21 -2.24 16.72
C ILE A 205 3.08 -2.40 15.21
N ASN A 206 2.99 -3.63 14.73
CA ASN A 206 2.82 -3.92 13.32
C ASN A 206 1.37 -3.72 12.86
N LEU A 207 0.93 -2.45 12.82
CA LEU A 207 -0.42 -2.06 12.40
C LEU A 207 -0.74 -2.49 10.96
N HIS A 208 0.27 -2.76 10.13
CA HIS A 208 0.09 -3.29 8.78
C HIS A 208 -0.31 -4.77 8.80
N ALA A 209 0.25 -5.58 9.71
CA ALA A 209 -0.19 -6.95 9.92
C ALA A 209 -1.63 -6.99 10.43
N LEU A 210 -2.00 -6.12 11.38
CA LEU A 210 -3.39 -5.99 11.84
C LEU A 210 -4.35 -5.60 10.69
N ARG A 211 -3.93 -4.69 9.81
CA ARG A 211 -4.69 -4.37 8.58
C ARG A 211 -4.87 -5.57 7.66
N ALA A 212 -3.85 -6.43 7.52
CA ALA A 212 -3.95 -7.66 6.72
C ALA A 212 -4.86 -8.71 7.39
N GLN A 213 -4.84 -8.82 8.72
CA GLN A 213 -5.80 -9.65 9.45
C GLN A 213 -7.23 -9.15 9.24
N HIS A 214 -7.49 -7.86 9.42
CA HIS A 214 -8.80 -7.25 9.18
C HIS A 214 -9.33 -7.53 7.76
N ALA A 215 -8.46 -7.46 6.75
CA ALA A 215 -8.81 -7.77 5.37
C ALA A 215 -9.23 -9.23 5.17
N ARG A 216 -8.56 -10.18 5.84
CA ARG A 216 -8.93 -11.60 5.83
C ARG A 216 -10.25 -11.85 6.54
N ASP A 217 -10.45 -11.25 7.70
CA ASP A 217 -11.70 -11.39 8.46
C ASP A 217 -12.89 -10.81 7.68
N SER A 218 -12.68 -9.67 7.02
CA SER A 218 -13.67 -9.04 6.14
C SER A 218 -13.96 -9.90 4.90
N TYR A 219 -12.96 -10.59 4.35
CA TYR A 219 -13.16 -11.51 3.23
C TYR A 219 -14.14 -12.62 3.60
N PHE A 220 -13.92 -13.28 4.75
CA PHE A 220 -14.80 -14.35 5.21
C PHE A 220 -16.20 -13.83 5.55
N PHE A 221 -16.31 -12.64 6.14
CA PHE A 221 -17.60 -12.00 6.36
C PHE A 221 -18.39 -11.81 5.06
N TYR A 222 -17.79 -11.22 4.02
CA TYR A 222 -18.50 -11.02 2.75
C TYR A 222 -18.78 -12.34 2.04
N LEU A 223 -17.89 -13.31 2.13
CA LEU A 223 -18.09 -14.64 1.56
C LEU A 223 -19.34 -15.29 2.16
N GLU A 224 -19.44 -15.31 3.49
CA GLU A 224 -20.60 -15.84 4.22
C GLU A 224 -21.90 -15.13 3.80
N LYS A 225 -21.89 -13.79 3.74
CA LYS A 225 -23.09 -13.02 3.33
C LYS A 225 -23.50 -13.25 1.88
N ILE A 226 -22.54 -13.46 0.98
CA ILE A 226 -22.83 -13.79 -0.43
C ILE A 226 -23.42 -15.20 -0.53
N GLN A 227 -22.90 -16.17 0.23
CA GLN A 227 -23.38 -17.55 0.23
C GLN A 227 -24.76 -17.68 0.86
N ALA A 228 -25.03 -16.93 1.94
CA ALA A 228 -26.29 -16.99 2.67
C ALA A 228 -27.47 -16.33 1.91
N ASN A 229 -27.22 -15.39 1.00
CA ASN A 229 -28.29 -14.69 0.29
C ASN A 229 -27.89 -14.37 -1.16
N PRO A 230 -28.50 -15.01 -2.17
CA PRO A 230 -28.24 -14.72 -3.57
C PRO A 230 -28.46 -13.26 -3.98
N LYS A 231 -29.41 -12.54 -3.35
CA LYS A 231 -29.65 -11.11 -3.59
C LYS A 231 -28.50 -10.23 -3.11
N MET A 232 -27.68 -10.71 -2.17
CA MET A 232 -26.51 -9.99 -1.66
C MET A 232 -25.51 -9.71 -2.78
N ARG A 233 -25.41 -10.60 -3.77
CA ARG A 233 -24.53 -10.42 -4.93
C ARG A 233 -24.85 -9.11 -5.66
N HIS A 234 -26.12 -8.90 -5.99
CA HIS A 234 -26.59 -7.72 -6.71
C HIS A 234 -26.41 -6.46 -5.87
N ALA A 235 -26.84 -6.50 -4.60
CA ALA A 235 -26.74 -5.36 -3.69
C ALA A 235 -25.28 -4.91 -3.49
N LEU A 236 -24.37 -5.86 -3.24
CA LEU A 236 -22.96 -5.58 -3.03
C LEU A 236 -22.29 -5.09 -4.32
N SER A 237 -22.60 -5.71 -5.46
CA SER A 237 -22.07 -5.25 -6.76
C SER A 237 -22.51 -3.82 -7.06
N HIS A 238 -23.78 -3.51 -6.83
CA HIS A 238 -24.32 -2.16 -7.00
C HIS A 238 -23.60 -1.16 -6.10
N LEU A 239 -23.46 -1.46 -4.79
CA LEU A 239 -22.72 -0.62 -3.85
C LEU A 239 -21.28 -0.35 -4.33
N LEU A 240 -20.57 -1.38 -4.78
CA LEU A 240 -19.19 -1.26 -5.26
C LEU A 240 -19.09 -0.38 -6.52
N ILE A 241 -20.05 -0.51 -7.45
CA ILE A 241 -20.11 0.31 -8.67
C ILE A 241 -20.41 1.77 -8.32
N THR A 242 -21.43 2.03 -7.49
CA THR A 242 -21.75 3.37 -7.00
C THR A 242 -20.53 4.02 -6.35
N ARG A 243 -19.84 3.26 -5.50
CA ARG A 243 -18.63 3.73 -4.82
C ARG A 243 -17.50 4.05 -5.78
N TRP A 244 -17.32 3.24 -6.81
CA TRP A 244 -16.34 3.49 -7.85
C TRP A 244 -16.67 4.77 -8.61
N VAL A 245 -17.92 4.93 -9.07
CA VAL A 245 -18.39 6.11 -9.80
C VAL A 245 -18.11 7.38 -8.99
N GLU A 246 -18.60 7.44 -7.75
CA GLU A 246 -18.40 8.61 -6.89
C GLU A 246 -16.92 8.88 -6.57
N GLY A 247 -16.11 7.83 -6.40
CA GLY A 247 -14.67 7.97 -6.12
C GLY A 247 -13.82 8.43 -7.30
N HIS A 248 -14.36 8.38 -8.53
CA HIS A 248 -13.62 8.66 -9.77
C HIS A 248 -14.18 9.86 -10.57
N GLN A 249 -14.96 10.74 -9.94
CA GLN A 249 -15.49 11.96 -10.59
C GLN A 249 -14.38 12.87 -11.13
N LYS A 250 -13.26 12.99 -10.42
CA LYS A 250 -12.10 13.74 -10.92
C LYS A 250 -11.58 13.19 -12.25
N LEU A 251 -11.47 11.86 -12.36
CA LEU A 251 -11.05 11.20 -13.61
C LEU A 251 -12.07 11.42 -14.73
N LYS A 252 -13.37 11.39 -14.39
CA LYS A 252 -14.46 11.68 -15.35
C LYS A 252 -14.29 13.06 -15.96
N ASN A 253 -14.04 14.07 -15.11
CA ASN A 253 -13.86 15.46 -15.53
C ASN A 253 -12.55 15.68 -16.31
N GLU A 254 -11.48 14.96 -15.95
CA GLU A 254 -10.18 15.06 -16.64
C GLU A 254 -10.15 14.31 -17.98
N SER A 255 -10.87 13.19 -18.10
CA SER A 255 -10.89 12.37 -19.32
C SER A 255 -12.03 11.34 -19.32
N GLN A 256 -13.11 11.67 -20.02
CA GLN A 256 -14.28 10.82 -20.16
C GLN A 256 -13.95 9.43 -20.76
N SER A 257 -13.09 9.36 -21.78
CA SER A 257 -12.69 8.08 -22.40
C SER A 257 -11.90 7.18 -21.45
N LYS A 258 -10.98 7.74 -20.66
CA LYS A 258 -10.23 6.98 -19.65
C LYS A 258 -11.15 6.54 -18.51
N TYR A 259 -12.11 7.36 -18.12
CA TYR A 259 -13.11 7.04 -17.11
C TYR A 259 -13.96 5.82 -17.55
N GLU A 260 -14.57 5.86 -18.73
CA GLU A 260 -15.42 4.75 -19.20
C GLU A 260 -14.64 3.45 -19.36
N ARG A 261 -13.41 3.51 -19.88
CA ARG A 261 -12.54 2.33 -19.97
C ARG A 261 -12.25 1.73 -18.59
N GLN A 262 -11.91 2.56 -17.60
CA GLN A 262 -11.63 2.06 -16.25
C GLN A 262 -12.88 1.55 -15.56
N ARG A 263 -14.04 2.18 -15.79
CA ARG A 263 -15.34 1.75 -15.27
C ARG A 263 -15.71 0.37 -15.82
N LYS A 264 -15.59 0.18 -17.13
CA LYS A 264 -15.84 -1.12 -17.79
C LYS A 264 -14.94 -2.21 -17.21
N ASN A 265 -13.65 -1.92 -17.03
CA ASN A 265 -12.71 -2.86 -16.43
C ASN A 265 -13.07 -3.19 -14.97
N PHE A 266 -13.49 -2.20 -14.18
CA PHE A 266 -13.93 -2.43 -12.80
C PHE A 266 -15.16 -3.33 -12.73
N ILE A 267 -16.18 -3.06 -13.56
CA ILE A 267 -17.39 -3.89 -13.65
C ILE A 267 -17.05 -5.31 -14.10
N TYR A 268 -16.14 -5.46 -15.08
CA TYR A 268 -15.68 -6.77 -15.53
C TYR A 268 -15.02 -7.59 -14.41
N GLU A 269 -14.38 -6.93 -13.45
CA GLU A 269 -13.82 -7.60 -12.26
C GLU A 269 -14.88 -8.02 -11.23
N LEU A 270 -16.16 -7.69 -11.43
CA LEU A 270 -17.29 -8.12 -10.59
C LEU A 270 -18.07 -9.31 -11.17
N ARG A 271 -17.63 -9.86 -12.32
CA ARG A 271 -18.27 -11.02 -12.96
C ARG A 271 -18.32 -12.24 -12.06
N ASP A 272 -19.24 -13.16 -12.37
CA ASP A 272 -19.48 -14.35 -11.55
C ASP A 272 -18.52 -15.49 -11.85
N GLU A 273 -17.25 -15.22 -11.62
CA GLU A 273 -16.18 -16.19 -11.76
C GLU A 273 -15.26 -16.11 -10.55
N SER A 274 -14.75 -17.27 -10.13
CA SER A 274 -13.73 -17.30 -9.09
C SER A 274 -12.46 -16.54 -9.51
N TYR A 275 -11.75 -16.06 -8.50
CA TYR A 275 -10.40 -15.54 -8.65
C TYR A 275 -9.40 -16.68 -8.38
N ILE A 276 -8.67 -17.10 -9.41
CA ILE A 276 -7.71 -18.20 -9.33
C ILE A 276 -6.30 -17.62 -9.24
N LEU A 277 -5.55 -18.04 -8.21
CA LEU A 277 -4.16 -17.65 -8.04
C LEU A 277 -3.28 -18.21 -9.17
N ARG A 278 -2.27 -17.44 -9.57
CA ARG A 278 -1.31 -17.81 -10.62
C ARG A 278 0.12 -17.50 -10.20
N GLY A 279 1.09 -18.14 -10.85
CA GLY A 279 2.52 -17.89 -10.64
C GLY A 279 2.96 -18.03 -9.18
N THR A 280 3.80 -17.11 -8.72
CA THR A 280 4.38 -17.15 -7.36
C THR A 280 3.33 -17.04 -6.25
N ASN A 281 2.18 -16.39 -6.50
CA ASN A 281 1.08 -16.35 -5.54
C ASN A 281 0.47 -17.74 -5.33
N LYS A 282 0.30 -18.53 -6.41
CA LYS A 282 -0.20 -19.91 -6.31
C LYS A 282 0.79 -20.79 -5.54
N ALA A 283 2.07 -20.73 -5.90
CA ALA A 283 3.11 -21.48 -5.20
C ALA A 283 3.18 -21.13 -3.71
N LYS A 284 3.13 -19.83 -3.38
CA LYS A 284 3.09 -19.36 -1.98
C LYS A 284 1.88 -19.92 -1.23
N ALA A 285 0.69 -19.85 -1.82
CA ALA A 285 -0.53 -20.35 -1.19
C ALA A 285 -0.45 -21.85 -0.88
N LEU A 286 0.00 -22.65 -1.87
CA LEU A 286 0.19 -24.10 -1.70
C LEU A 286 1.18 -24.41 -0.57
N ASN A 287 2.33 -23.73 -0.54
CA ASN A 287 3.35 -23.93 0.50
C ASN A 287 2.87 -23.52 1.91
N SER A 288 1.83 -22.69 2.01
CA SER A 288 1.24 -22.24 3.28
C SER A 288 -0.10 -22.90 3.59
N GLY A 289 -0.50 -23.94 2.85
CA GLY A 289 -1.79 -24.62 3.04
C GLY A 289 -3.02 -23.73 2.80
N MET A 290 -2.87 -22.64 2.04
CA MET A 290 -3.94 -21.69 1.77
C MET A 290 -4.71 -22.03 0.49
N PRO A 291 -5.99 -21.64 0.37
CA PRO A 291 -6.76 -21.80 -0.85
C PRO A 291 -6.11 -21.12 -2.06
N ILE A 292 -6.26 -21.72 -3.24
CA ILE A 292 -5.81 -21.15 -4.52
C ILE A 292 -6.96 -20.54 -5.34
N VAL A 293 -8.20 -20.69 -4.88
CA VAL A 293 -9.42 -20.17 -5.51
C VAL A 293 -10.19 -19.36 -4.47
N TYR A 294 -10.62 -18.15 -4.86
CA TYR A 294 -11.34 -17.23 -3.98
C TYR A 294 -12.59 -16.66 -4.67
N ASN A 295 -13.65 -16.39 -3.91
CA ASN A 295 -14.78 -15.61 -4.40
C ASN A 295 -14.35 -14.17 -4.79
N ARG A 296 -14.57 -13.80 -6.06
CA ARG A 296 -14.10 -12.54 -6.64
C ARG A 296 -14.83 -11.32 -6.09
N LEU A 297 -16.15 -11.42 -5.89
CA LEU A 297 -16.96 -10.32 -5.35
C LEU A 297 -16.57 -10.01 -3.90
N ALA A 298 -16.39 -11.04 -3.05
CA ALA A 298 -15.91 -10.86 -1.68
C ALA A 298 -14.52 -10.18 -1.64
N LEU A 299 -13.59 -10.59 -2.51
CA LEU A 299 -12.29 -9.94 -2.62
C LEU A 299 -12.40 -8.48 -3.07
N MET A 300 -13.30 -8.18 -4.02
CA MET A 300 -13.49 -6.79 -4.46
C MET A 300 -14.15 -5.94 -3.37
N ALA A 301 -15.05 -6.51 -2.58
CA ALA A 301 -15.63 -5.83 -1.43
C ALA A 301 -14.55 -5.41 -0.43
N VAL A 302 -13.69 -6.33 -0.01
CA VAL A 302 -12.53 -6.00 0.85
C VAL A 302 -11.63 -4.95 0.20
N SER A 303 -11.34 -5.11 -1.10
CA SER A 303 -10.49 -4.21 -1.86
C SER A 303 -11.00 -2.77 -1.87
N VAL A 304 -12.31 -2.57 -1.98
CA VAL A 304 -12.94 -1.24 -2.07
C VAL A 304 -13.27 -0.70 -0.69
N LEU A 305 -14.06 -1.46 0.08
CA LEU A 305 -14.70 -1.05 1.32
C LEU A 305 -13.73 -1.05 2.50
N ASN A 306 -12.82 -2.03 2.57
CA ASN A 306 -11.89 -2.19 3.70
C ASN A 306 -10.45 -1.81 3.40
N LEU A 307 -10.10 -1.54 2.12
CA LEU A 307 -8.72 -1.23 1.76
C LEU A 307 -8.55 -0.03 0.82
N SER A 308 -9.61 0.34 0.08
CA SER A 308 -9.59 1.36 -0.98
C SER A 308 -8.44 1.20 -1.99
N HIS A 309 -8.14 -0.04 -2.37
CA HIS A 309 -7.19 -0.38 -3.43
C HIS A 309 -7.83 -0.49 -4.81
N TRP A 310 -9.12 -0.85 -4.89
CA TRP A 310 -9.88 -0.99 -6.14
C TRP A 310 -9.34 -2.06 -7.11
N ARG A 311 -8.45 -2.94 -6.62
CA ARG A 311 -7.73 -3.93 -7.44
C ARG A 311 -7.55 -5.25 -6.70
N LEU A 312 -8.05 -6.33 -7.30
CA LEU A 312 -7.95 -7.68 -6.75
C LEU A 312 -6.50 -8.14 -6.55
N SER A 313 -5.64 -7.96 -7.57
CA SER A 313 -4.26 -8.44 -7.51
C SER A 313 -3.44 -7.82 -6.38
N VAL A 314 -3.67 -6.53 -6.07
CA VAL A 314 -3.02 -5.83 -4.97
C VAL A 314 -3.56 -6.34 -3.63
N THR A 315 -4.87 -6.48 -3.51
CA THR A 315 -5.54 -6.98 -2.30
C THR A 315 -5.07 -8.39 -1.95
N VAL A 316 -5.10 -9.31 -2.92
CA VAL A 316 -4.68 -10.70 -2.72
C VAL A 316 -3.21 -10.79 -2.33
N THR A 317 -2.32 -10.17 -3.10
CA THR A 317 -0.87 -10.28 -2.91
C THR A 317 -0.39 -9.72 -1.56
N ASN A 318 -1.00 -8.65 -1.08
CA ASN A 318 -0.49 -7.92 0.09
C ASN A 318 -1.29 -8.20 1.37
N TYR A 319 -2.55 -8.64 1.28
CA TYR A 319 -3.44 -8.71 2.43
C TYR A 319 -4.14 -10.05 2.63
N ILE A 320 -4.27 -10.89 1.59
CA ILE A 320 -4.89 -12.21 1.70
C ILE A 320 -3.85 -13.31 1.88
N LEU A 321 -2.76 -13.28 1.09
CA LEU A 321 -1.64 -14.22 1.14
C LEU A 321 -0.51 -13.74 2.05
#